data_AF-K6WB21-F1
#
_entry.id   AF-K6WB21-F1
#
_cell.length_a   1.000
_cell.length_b   1.000
_cell.length_c   1.000
_cell.angle_alpha   90.00
_cell.angle_beta   90.00
_cell.angle_gamma   90.00
#
_symmetry.space_group_name_H-M   'P 1'
#
loop_
_entity.id
_entity.type
_entity.pdbx_description
1 polymer ?
#
loop_
_entity_poly.entity_id
_entity_poly.type
_entity_poly.pdbx_seq_one_letter_code
_entity_poly.pdbx_strand_id
1 'polypeptide(L)'
;MRTRSGDKGDARQRLDLGDAYLDLADLANTASSRAARQAAVGNYVLAAIAYADVICLAALGRRSAETDHTRAAQLLATTDPSAADSLRKLLSYKTQAHYGTATMSPDDLKRAQRLTQTLRRAANMAVASSRSS
;
A
#
# COMPACT_ATOMS: atom_id res chain seq x y z
N MET A 1 -11.33 -9.29 13.62
CA MET A 1 -10.16 -8.73 12.91
C MET A 1 -8.92 -9.05 13.70
N ARG A 2 -7.98 -9.82 13.14
CA ARG A 2 -6.70 -10.13 13.79
C ARG A 2 -5.71 -8.99 13.54
N THR A 3 -5.06 -8.53 14.60
CA THR A 3 -4.02 -7.51 14.52
C THR A 3 -2.71 -8.03 15.08
N ARG A 4 -1.61 -7.43 14.68
CA ARG A 4 -0.27 -7.66 15.23
C ARG A 4 0.21 -6.34 15.82
N SER A 5 0.54 -6.35 17.10
CA SER A 5 1.19 -5.22 17.77
C SER A 5 2.56 -4.95 17.17
N GLY A 6 3.01 -3.71 17.23
CA GLY A 6 4.34 -3.31 16.79
C GLY A 6 4.64 -1.88 17.20
N ASP A 7 5.85 -1.44 16.91
CA ASP A 7 6.38 -0.16 17.37
C ASP A 7 6.82 0.77 16.21
N LYS A 8 7.51 1.87 16.57
CA LYS A 8 8.06 2.83 15.62
C LYS A 8 9.13 2.20 14.71
N GLY A 9 9.87 1.20 15.20
CA GLY A 9 10.84 0.43 14.42
C GLY A 9 10.16 -0.44 13.38
N ASP A 10 9.09 -1.15 13.77
CA ASP A 10 8.25 -1.89 12.82
C ASP A 10 7.65 -0.98 11.75
N ALA A 11 7.18 0.21 12.13
CA ALA A 11 6.65 1.19 11.18
C ALA A 11 7.72 1.62 10.17
N ARG A 12 8.98 1.83 10.61
CA ARG A 12 10.10 2.16 9.71
C ARG A 12 10.40 1.02 8.74
N GLN A 13 10.47 -0.22 9.23
CA GLN A 13 10.71 -1.39 8.38
C GLN A 13 9.59 -1.58 7.34
N ARG A 14 8.33 -1.30 7.71
CA ARG A 14 7.21 -1.33 6.76
C ARG A 14 7.32 -0.22 5.72
N LEU A 15 7.79 0.97 6.11
CA LEU A 15 8.03 2.08 5.18
C LEU A 15 9.10 1.71 4.15
N ASP A 16 10.24 1.18 4.60
CA ASP A 16 11.35 0.76 3.73
C ASP A 16 10.90 -0.33 2.74
N LEU A 17 10.12 -1.31 3.22
CA LEU A 17 9.55 -2.35 2.35
C LEU A 17 8.50 -1.78 1.37
N GLY A 18 7.71 -0.79 1.79
CA GLY A 18 6.77 -0.10 0.91
C GLY A 18 7.48 0.66 -0.22
N ASP A 19 8.57 1.35 0.11
CA ASP A 19 9.41 2.05 -0.86
C ASP A 19 10.08 1.08 -1.84
N ALA A 20 10.59 -0.06 -1.37
CA ALA A 20 11.14 -1.10 -2.25
C ALA A 20 10.09 -1.65 -3.25
N TYR A 21 8.85 -1.87 -2.82
CA TYR A 21 7.78 -2.25 -3.74
C TYR A 21 7.42 -1.15 -4.72
N LEU A 22 7.41 0.12 -4.29
CA LEU A 22 7.13 1.24 -5.18
C LEU A 22 8.22 1.37 -6.26
N ASP A 23 9.49 1.25 -5.90
CA ASP A 23 10.61 1.31 -6.85
C ASP A 23 10.50 0.19 -7.90
N LEU A 24 10.16 -1.03 -7.48
CA LEU A 24 9.89 -2.14 -8.40
C LEU A 24 8.67 -1.91 -9.29
N ALA A 25 7.63 -1.28 -8.75
CA ALA A 25 6.42 -0.92 -9.52
C ALA A 25 6.75 0.11 -10.60
N ASP A 26 7.48 1.17 -10.24
CA ASP A 26 7.90 2.23 -11.15
C ASP A 26 8.83 1.67 -12.25
N LEU A 27 9.77 0.79 -11.90
CA LEU A 27 10.62 0.09 -12.87
C LEU A 27 9.80 -0.78 -13.84
N ALA A 28 8.86 -1.57 -13.34
CA ALA A 28 8.01 -2.39 -14.20
C ALA A 28 7.10 -1.53 -15.08
N ASN A 29 6.70 -0.34 -14.62
CA ASN A 29 5.86 0.60 -15.37
C ASN A 29 6.60 1.22 -16.57
N THR A 30 7.94 1.23 -16.60
CA THR A 30 8.68 1.69 -17.78
C THR A 30 8.71 0.67 -18.92
N ALA A 31 8.38 -0.59 -18.64
CA ALA A 31 8.40 -1.65 -19.64
C ALA A 31 7.05 -1.78 -20.38
N SER A 32 7.10 -2.00 -21.69
CA SER A 32 5.91 -1.99 -22.55
C SER A 32 5.11 -3.30 -22.56
N SER A 33 5.57 -4.34 -21.87
CA SER A 33 4.91 -5.67 -21.92
C SER A 33 3.66 -5.74 -21.04
N ARG A 34 2.69 -6.57 -21.43
CA ARG A 34 1.49 -6.84 -20.61
C ARG A 34 1.86 -7.41 -19.24
N ALA A 35 2.84 -8.31 -19.19
CA ALA A 35 3.33 -8.88 -17.94
C ALA A 35 3.92 -7.82 -17.01
N ALA A 36 4.69 -6.88 -17.56
CA ALA A 36 5.26 -5.78 -16.80
C ALA A 36 4.18 -4.84 -16.23
N ARG A 37 3.15 -4.52 -17.02
CA ARG A 37 1.99 -3.73 -16.55
C ARG A 37 1.28 -4.38 -15.36
N GLN A 38 1.05 -5.69 -15.42
CA GLN A 38 0.45 -6.43 -14.30
C GLN A 38 1.36 -6.44 -13.08
N ALA A 39 2.67 -6.70 -13.28
CA ALA A 39 3.65 -6.66 -12.20
C ALA A 39 3.74 -5.28 -11.54
N ALA A 40 3.68 -4.20 -12.31
CA ALA A 40 3.67 -2.83 -11.79
C ALA A 40 2.44 -2.59 -10.89
N VAL A 41 1.23 -2.91 -11.36
CA VAL A 41 0.01 -2.76 -10.54
C VAL A 41 0.07 -3.63 -9.29
N GLY A 42 0.52 -4.88 -9.39
CA GLY A 42 0.69 -5.76 -8.24
C GLY A 42 1.64 -5.19 -7.19
N ASN A 43 2.76 -4.62 -7.62
CA ASN A 43 3.72 -3.99 -6.71
C ASN A 43 3.18 -2.67 -6.11
N TYR A 44 2.44 -1.85 -6.86
CA TYR A 44 1.73 -0.69 -6.28
C TYR A 44 0.77 -1.10 -5.16
N VAL A 45 0.03 -2.22 -5.33
CA VAL A 45 -0.85 -2.75 -4.29
C VAL A 45 -0.07 -3.20 -3.05
N LEU A 46 1.06 -3.89 -3.23
CA LEU A 46 1.91 -4.34 -2.11
C LEU A 46 2.53 -3.15 -1.36
N ALA A 47 3.00 -2.13 -2.09
CA ALA A 47 3.50 -0.88 -1.51
C ALA A 47 2.41 -0.19 -0.68
N ALA A 48 1.21 -0.07 -1.22
CA ALA A 48 0.06 0.54 -0.54
C ALA A 48 -0.34 -0.18 0.75
N ILE A 49 -0.31 -1.52 0.76
CA ILE A 49 -0.55 -2.31 1.98
C ILE A 49 0.55 -2.03 3.02
N ALA A 50 1.80 -1.94 2.58
CA ALA A 50 2.90 -1.59 3.47
C ALA A 50 2.74 -0.19 4.09
N TYR A 51 2.43 0.82 3.29
CA TYR A 51 2.17 2.17 3.79
C TYR A 51 0.95 2.24 4.72
N ALA A 52 -0.09 1.46 4.47
CA ALA A 52 -1.22 1.34 5.39
C ALA A 52 -0.82 0.78 6.76
N ASP A 53 0.06 -0.23 6.77
CA ASP A 53 0.62 -0.77 8.01
C ASP A 53 1.46 0.28 8.75
N VAL A 54 2.25 1.10 8.04
CA VAL A 54 3.01 2.22 8.64
C VAL A 54 2.09 3.16 9.39
N ILE A 55 1.00 3.60 8.74
CA ILE A 55 0.05 4.54 9.32
C ILE A 55 -0.61 3.92 10.56
N CYS A 56 -1.05 2.66 10.47
CA CYS A 56 -1.69 1.98 11.59
C CYS A 56 -0.71 1.74 12.75
N LEU A 57 0.53 1.34 12.48
CA LEU A 57 1.56 1.14 13.52
C LEU A 57 1.89 2.45 14.23
N ALA A 58 2.07 3.54 13.48
CA ALA A 58 2.36 4.85 14.06
C ALA A 58 1.20 5.41 14.90
N ALA A 59 -0.05 5.19 14.48
CA ALA A 59 -1.22 5.74 15.16
C ALA A 59 -1.78 4.85 16.28
N LEU A 60 -1.69 3.52 16.14
CA LEU A 60 -2.38 2.55 17.00
C LEU A 60 -1.44 1.56 17.70
N GLY A 61 -0.15 1.52 17.35
CA GLY A 61 0.79 0.50 17.81
C GLY A 61 0.44 -0.92 17.30
N ARG A 62 -0.34 -1.03 16.22
CA ARG A 62 -0.73 -2.32 15.63
C ARG A 62 -1.10 -2.21 14.16
N ARG A 63 -0.97 -3.32 13.42
CA ARG A 63 -1.41 -3.46 12.03
C ARG A 63 -2.29 -4.69 11.81
N SER A 64 -2.90 -4.81 10.63
CA SER A 64 -3.61 -6.03 10.26
C SER A 64 -2.65 -7.23 10.19
N ALA A 65 -3.09 -8.37 10.72
CA ALA A 65 -2.36 -9.63 10.63
C ALA A 65 -3.03 -10.64 9.68
N GLU A 66 -4.02 -10.17 8.90
CA GLU A 66 -4.81 -11.03 8.01
C GLU A 66 -4.26 -11.04 6.58
N THR A 67 -4.37 -12.21 5.95
CA THR A 67 -4.06 -12.39 4.51
C THR A 67 -5.06 -11.66 3.63
N ASP A 68 -6.30 -11.50 4.11
CA ASP A 68 -7.29 -10.63 3.51
C ASP A 68 -7.03 -9.18 3.91
N HIS A 69 -6.50 -8.41 2.96
CA HIS A 69 -6.14 -7.02 3.20
C HIS A 69 -7.34 -6.06 3.21
N THR A 70 -8.57 -6.52 2.95
CA THR A 70 -9.76 -5.70 3.19
C THR A 70 -9.86 -5.27 4.65
N ARG A 71 -9.38 -6.12 5.57
CA ARG A 71 -9.26 -5.80 7.00
C ARG A 71 -8.20 -4.75 7.30
N ALA A 72 -7.15 -4.66 6.50
CA ALA A 72 -6.16 -3.57 6.62
C ALA A 72 -6.82 -2.21 6.30
N ALA A 73 -7.68 -2.14 5.28
CA ALA A 73 -8.42 -0.92 4.98
C ALA A 73 -9.45 -0.56 6.05
N GLN A 74 -10.06 -1.54 6.72
CA GLN A 74 -10.96 -1.29 7.85
C GLN A 74 -10.22 -0.72 9.05
N LEU A 75 -9.06 -1.28 9.40
CA LEU A 75 -8.21 -0.75 10.47
C LEU A 75 -7.72 0.66 10.14
N LEU A 76 -7.21 0.87 8.91
CA LEU A 76 -6.73 2.17 8.46
C LEU A 76 -7.84 3.24 8.50
N ALA A 77 -9.08 2.89 8.20
CA ALA A 77 -10.20 3.83 8.25
C ALA A 77 -10.47 4.38 9.66
N THR A 78 -9.99 3.72 10.72
CA THR A 78 -10.10 4.22 12.10
C THR A 78 -9.13 5.36 12.41
N THR A 79 -8.11 5.57 11.56
CA THR A 79 -7.07 6.59 11.74
C THR A 79 -7.03 7.61 10.59
N ASP A 80 -7.20 7.13 9.35
CA ASP A 80 -7.21 7.95 8.14
C ASP A 80 -8.20 7.37 7.10
N PRO A 81 -9.45 7.87 7.09
CA PRO A 81 -10.47 7.43 6.14
C PRO A 81 -10.10 7.67 4.67
N SER A 82 -9.36 8.74 4.36
CA SER A 82 -8.96 9.09 2.99
C SER A 82 -7.90 8.14 2.45
N ALA A 83 -6.90 7.80 3.29
CA ALA A 83 -5.92 6.77 2.97
C ALA A 83 -6.59 5.39 2.84
N ALA A 84 -7.58 5.08 3.68
CA ALA A 84 -8.36 3.85 3.58
C ALA A 84 -9.11 3.74 2.24
N ASP A 85 -9.73 4.82 1.76
CA ASP A 85 -10.39 4.82 0.45
C ASP A 85 -9.42 4.62 -0.71
N SER A 86 -8.21 5.18 -0.58
CA SER A 86 -7.15 4.95 -1.56
C SER A 86 -6.72 3.49 -1.58
N LEU A 87 -6.56 2.88 -0.40
CA LEU A 87 -6.23 1.46 -0.27
C LEU A 87 -7.35 0.56 -0.82
N ARG A 88 -8.62 0.82 -0.52
CA ARG A 88 -9.76 0.03 -1.05
C ARG A 88 -9.76 -0.01 -2.57
N LYS A 89 -9.53 1.14 -3.22
CA LYS A 89 -9.43 1.23 -4.68
C LYS A 89 -8.29 0.36 -5.21
N LEU A 90 -7.12 0.43 -4.59
CA LEU A 90 -5.97 -0.42 -4.98
C LEU A 90 -6.23 -1.91 -4.75
N LEU A 91 -6.87 -2.29 -3.63
CA LEU A 91 -7.19 -3.68 -3.34
C LEU A 91 -8.15 -4.28 -4.37
N SER A 92 -9.04 -3.48 -4.98
CA SER A 92 -9.89 -3.95 -6.09
C SER A 92 -9.09 -4.37 -7.34
N TYR A 93 -7.85 -3.89 -7.48
CA TYR A 93 -6.95 -4.31 -8.56
C TYR A 93 -6.16 -5.58 -8.23
N LYS A 94 -6.08 -6.01 -6.96
CA LYS A 94 -5.19 -7.11 -6.52
C LYS A 94 -5.46 -8.40 -7.28
N THR A 95 -6.71 -8.85 -7.33
CA THR A 95 -7.06 -10.12 -8.00
C THR A 95 -6.74 -10.06 -9.48
N GLN A 96 -7.10 -8.95 -10.14
CA GLN A 96 -6.86 -8.77 -11.57
C GLN A 96 -5.36 -8.68 -11.90
N ALA A 97 -4.58 -7.96 -11.10
CA ALA A 97 -3.15 -7.78 -11.33
C ALA A 97 -2.34 -9.06 -11.11
N HIS A 98 -2.73 -9.92 -10.16
CA HIS A 98 -1.97 -11.13 -9.83
C HIS A 98 -2.46 -12.40 -10.53
N TYR A 99 -3.76 -12.49 -10.83
CA TYR A 99 -4.37 -13.72 -11.32
C TYR A 99 -5.23 -13.52 -12.58
N GLY A 100 -5.46 -12.27 -12.98
CA GLY A 100 -6.28 -11.95 -14.13
C GLY A 100 -5.60 -12.29 -15.46
N THR A 101 -6.40 -12.62 -16.46
CA THR A 101 -5.95 -12.77 -17.85
C THR A 101 -6.18 -11.49 -18.66
N ALA A 102 -7.12 -10.63 -18.23
CA ALA A 102 -7.37 -9.34 -18.87
C ALA A 102 -6.26 -8.32 -18.58
N THR A 103 -5.97 -7.47 -19.57
CA THR A 103 -4.86 -6.51 -19.51
C THR A 103 -5.25 -5.29 -18.67
N MET A 104 -4.40 -4.90 -17.71
CA MET A 104 -4.54 -3.60 -17.03
C MET A 104 -4.30 -2.46 -18.03
N SER A 105 -5.20 -1.47 -18.02
CA SER A 105 -5.09 -0.32 -18.92
C SER A 105 -4.00 0.66 -18.44
N PRO A 106 -3.46 1.52 -19.33
CA PRO A 106 -2.57 2.60 -18.92
C PRO A 106 -3.18 3.53 -17.85
N ASP A 107 -4.50 3.72 -17.88
CA ASP A 107 -5.22 4.53 -16.90
C ASP A 107 -5.24 3.86 -15.51
N ASP A 108 -5.39 2.54 -15.46
CA ASP A 108 -5.30 1.78 -14.21
C ASP A 108 -3.91 1.92 -13.58
N LEU A 109 -2.85 1.87 -14.39
CA LEU A 109 -1.47 2.09 -13.94
C LEU A 109 -1.27 3.48 -13.36
N LYS A 110 -1.66 4.52 -14.11
CA LYS A 110 -1.54 5.91 -13.66
C LYS A 110 -2.33 6.14 -12.38
N ARG A 111 -3.52 5.54 -12.28
CA ARG A 111 -4.36 5.62 -11.09
C ARG A 111 -3.73 4.88 -9.90
N ALA A 112 -3.22 3.68 -10.11
CA ALA A 112 -2.55 2.89 -9.08
C ALA A 112 -1.31 3.61 -8.53
N GLN A 113 -0.48 4.17 -9.41
CA GLN A 113 0.67 4.98 -9.04
C GLN A 113 0.26 6.18 -8.17
N ARG A 114 -0.73 6.97 -8.63
CA ARG A 114 -1.21 8.15 -7.89
C ARG A 114 -1.74 7.81 -6.50
N LEU A 115 -2.55 6.76 -6.39
CA LEU A 115 -3.12 6.32 -5.11
C LEU A 115 -2.02 5.84 -4.15
N THR A 116 -1.04 5.10 -4.66
CA THR A 116 0.10 4.61 -3.88
C THR A 116 0.96 5.76 -3.37
N GLN A 117 1.23 6.77 -4.20
CA GLN A 117 1.94 7.98 -3.77
C GLN A 117 1.20 8.77 -2.68
N THR A 118 -0.14 8.81 -2.72
CA THR A 118 -0.94 9.41 -1.64
C THR A 118 -0.74 8.67 -0.32
N LEU A 119 -0.76 7.33 -0.34
CA LEU A 119 -0.48 6.51 0.85
C LEU A 119 0.97 6.68 1.34
N ARG A 120 1.95 6.76 0.43
CA ARG A 120 3.35 7.02 0.79
C ARG A 120 3.51 8.36 1.52
N ARG A 121 2.86 9.42 1.04
CA ARG A 121 2.88 10.74 1.71
C ARG A 121 2.29 10.64 3.12
N ALA A 122 1.14 10.00 3.28
CA ALA A 122 0.53 9.79 4.59
C ALA A 122 1.42 8.97 5.54
N ALA A 123 2.03 7.90 5.05
CA ALA A 123 2.96 7.07 5.82
C ALA A 123 4.20 7.86 6.29
N ASN A 124 4.80 8.67 5.41
CA ASN A 124 5.92 9.54 5.77
C ASN A 124 5.56 10.56 6.85
N MET A 125 4.38 11.19 6.75
CA MET A 125 3.89 12.11 7.78
C MET A 125 3.68 11.39 9.12
N ALA A 126 3.12 10.19 9.10
CA ALA A 126 2.88 9.40 10.33
C ALA A 126 4.19 9.07 11.06
N VAL A 127 5.23 8.64 10.33
CA VAL A 127 6.55 8.36 10.92
C VAL A 127 7.23 9.64 11.42
N ALA A 128 7.09 10.77 10.72
CA ALA A 128 7.66 12.04 11.15
C ALA A 128 7.03 12.54 12.46
N SER A 129 5.70 12.53 12.57
CA SER A 129 4.98 12.94 13.79
C SER A 129 5.31 12.07 15.00
N SER A 130 5.59 10.79 14.78
CA SER A 130 5.98 9.87 15.86
C SER A 130 7.37 10.15 16.46
N ARG A 131 8.21 11.01 15.85
CA ARG A 131 9.53 11.38 16.40
C ARG A 131 9.48 12.51 17.42
N SER A 132 8.36 13.23 17.50
CA SER A 132 8.17 14.41 18.37
C SER A 132 7.51 14.07 19.71
N SER A 133 7.33 12.78 20.02
CA SER A 133 6.70 12.25 21.24
C SER A 133 7.58 11.16 21.85
#